data_AF-A0AAV2RVI1-F1
#
_entry.id   AF-A0AAV2RVI1-F1
#
_cell.length_a   1.000
_cell.length_b   1.000
_cell.length_c   1.000
_cell.angle_alpha   90.00
_cell.angle_beta   90.00
_cell.angle_gamma   90.00
#
_symmetry.space_group_name_H-M   'P 1'
#
loop_
_entity.id
_entity.type
_entity.pdbx_description
1 polymer ?
#
loop_
_entity_poly.entity_id
_entity_poly.type
_entity_poly.pdbx_seq_one_letter_code
_entity_poly.pdbx_strand_id
1 'polypeptide(L)'
;MAQRALNELTDRRALRHIQEVLMSVRTVESFTEMNRESRGTHTGRPRIFPSSPKYQPEEMKKGLLEEDTQLLDRLKQVYVTSNDPMPKKEIPENPNRPLPLNRESPTEPEYGFYEPKRVPYGKATLKTAIDMISKHQQDPEMWTAKKLAMEHKLDVGITEKILLHFRTFVLYVPTDLDTNQQKLVDNLRNSPLTAPHTLELLPGPKDDDDSKTVMGGKSL
;
A
#
# COMPACT_ATOMS: atom_id res chain seq x y z
N MET A 1 8.45 -0.88 -56.15
CA MET A 1 7.24 -0.58 -55.35
C MET A 1 7.04 -1.49 -54.13
N ALA A 2 7.82 -2.55 -53.92
CA ALA A 2 7.62 -3.50 -52.81
C ALA A 2 8.23 -3.10 -51.46
N GLN A 3 9.11 -2.09 -51.41
CA GLN A 3 9.77 -1.68 -50.14
C GLN A 3 9.01 -0.63 -49.34
N ARG A 4 7.94 -0.02 -49.90
CA ARG A 4 7.11 0.94 -49.16
C ARG A 4 6.07 0.28 -48.25
N ALA A 5 5.67 -0.96 -48.53
CA ALA A 5 4.62 -1.66 -47.78
C ALA A 5 5.13 -2.37 -46.51
N LEU A 6 6.45 -2.57 -46.36
CA LEU A 6 7.02 -3.27 -45.21
C LEU A 6 7.30 -2.35 -44.00
N ASN A 7 7.26 -1.03 -44.20
CA ASN A 7 7.45 -0.05 -43.13
C ASN A 7 6.13 0.45 -42.51
N GLU A 8 4.98 0.13 -43.09
CA GLU A 8 3.67 0.54 -42.57
C GLU A 8 3.02 -0.50 -41.64
N LEU A 9 3.69 -1.64 -41.44
CA LEU A 9 3.27 -2.72 -40.55
C LEU A 9 4.06 -2.74 -39.22
N THR A 10 4.57 -1.58 -38.78
CA THR A 10 4.96 -1.42 -37.37
C THR A 10 3.75 -0.89 -36.60
N ASP A 11 3.24 -1.78 -35.77
CA ASP A 11 1.94 -1.73 -35.12
C ASP A 11 1.70 -0.40 -34.37
N ARG A 12 0.77 0.43 -34.88
CA ARG A 12 0.37 1.72 -34.26
C ARG A 12 -0.27 1.55 -32.88
N ARG A 13 -0.50 0.32 -32.42
CA ARG A 13 -0.90 -0.02 -31.05
C ARG A 13 0.30 -0.31 -30.13
N ALA A 14 1.31 -1.03 -30.61
CA ALA A 14 2.50 -1.35 -29.84
C ALA A 14 3.36 -0.11 -29.52
N LEU A 15 3.38 0.87 -30.44
CA LEU A 15 4.12 2.11 -30.25
C LEU A 15 3.42 3.11 -29.29
N ARG A 16 2.13 2.94 -28.96
CA ARG A 16 1.44 3.86 -28.02
C ARG A 16 1.94 3.72 -26.60
N HIS A 17 2.12 2.48 -26.11
CA HIS A 17 2.66 2.28 -24.77
C HIS A 17 4.09 2.78 -24.63
N ILE A 18 4.92 2.61 -25.67
CA ILE A 18 6.28 3.14 -25.67
C ILE A 18 6.25 4.68 -25.67
N GLN A 19 5.34 5.30 -26.42
CA GLN A 19 5.18 6.75 -26.46
C GLN A 19 4.63 7.32 -25.14
N GLU A 20 3.70 6.62 -24.47
CA GLU A 20 3.17 6.98 -23.14
C GLU A 20 4.24 6.88 -22.05
N VAL A 21 5.05 5.82 -22.05
CA VAL A 21 6.16 5.65 -21.11
C VAL A 21 7.22 6.75 -21.34
N LEU A 22 7.60 7.03 -22.59
CA LEU A 22 8.55 8.10 -22.91
C LEU A 22 8.02 9.50 -22.59
N MET A 23 6.70 9.74 -22.71
CA MET A 23 6.07 11.00 -22.27
C MET A 23 6.06 11.13 -20.75
N SER A 24 5.81 10.04 -20.01
CA SER A 24 5.84 10.03 -18.54
C SER A 24 7.24 10.26 -17.96
N VAL A 25 8.30 9.77 -18.61
CA VAL A 25 9.68 10.02 -18.18
C VAL A 25 10.06 11.50 -18.39
N ARG A 26 9.63 12.11 -19.51
CA ARG A 26 9.86 13.54 -19.77
C ARG A 26 9.08 14.47 -18.83
N THR A 27 7.87 14.08 -18.38
CA THR A 27 7.12 14.87 -17.40
C THR A 27 7.77 14.81 -16.02
N VAL A 28 8.39 13.70 -15.63
CA VAL A 28 9.12 13.58 -14.35
C VAL A 28 10.40 14.43 -14.36
N GLU A 29 11.18 14.42 -15.45
CA GLU A 29 12.39 15.25 -15.58
C GLU A 29 12.06 16.75 -15.53
N SER A 30 11.05 17.19 -16.30
CA SER A 30 10.59 18.60 -16.26
C SER A 30 10.01 19.02 -14.91
N PHE A 31 9.38 18.10 -14.15
CA PHE A 31 8.91 18.39 -12.79
C PHE A 31 10.07 18.55 -11.80
N THR A 32 11.17 17.79 -11.96
CA THR A 32 12.38 17.95 -11.14
C THR A 32 13.18 19.21 -11.47
N GLU A 33 13.15 19.67 -12.71
CA GLU A 33 13.74 20.95 -13.14
C GLU A 33 12.94 22.14 -12.59
N MET A 34 11.61 22.10 -12.71
CA MET A 34 10.71 23.16 -12.20
C MET A 34 10.82 23.34 -10.67
N ASN A 35 11.12 22.25 -9.96
CA ASN A 35 11.32 22.25 -8.50
C ASN A 35 12.78 22.55 -8.08
N ARG A 36 13.72 22.66 -9.04
CA ARG A 36 15.09 23.18 -8.82
C ARG A 36 15.14 24.70 -8.98
N GLU A 37 14.48 25.26 -9.98
CA GLU A 37 14.40 26.71 -10.20
C GLU A 37 13.71 27.45 -9.04
N SER A 38 12.71 26.81 -8.41
CA SER A 38 11.93 27.39 -7.31
C SER A 38 12.62 27.32 -5.94
N ARG A 39 13.83 26.73 -5.85
CA ARG A 39 14.62 26.80 -4.62
C ARG A 39 15.29 28.17 -4.55
N GLY A 40 14.61 29.10 -3.86
CA GLY A 40 15.18 30.39 -3.49
C GLY A 40 16.57 30.20 -2.88
N THR A 41 17.61 30.57 -3.60
CA THR A 41 18.95 30.65 -3.04
C THR A 41 18.93 31.75 -2.00
N HIS A 42 19.12 31.39 -0.73
CA HIS A 42 19.32 32.37 0.33
C HIS A 42 20.44 33.35 -0.07
N THR A 43 20.16 34.64 0.05
CA THR A 43 20.96 35.78 -0.45
C THR A 43 22.28 35.99 0.31
N GLY A 44 22.83 34.96 0.94
CA GLY A 44 23.90 35.10 1.94
C GLY A 44 24.96 34.01 1.99
N ARG A 45 24.93 32.96 1.15
CA ARG A 45 26.10 32.08 1.01
C ARG A 45 26.85 32.36 -0.28
N PRO A 46 28.10 32.85 -0.23
CA PRO A 46 28.98 32.66 -1.36
C PRO A 46 29.10 31.15 -1.64
N ARG A 47 29.02 30.74 -2.90
CA ARG A 47 29.31 29.36 -3.30
C ARG A 47 30.78 29.10 -2.97
N ILE A 48 31.04 28.37 -1.88
CA ILE A 48 32.38 28.06 -1.36
C ILE A 48 33.14 27.09 -2.30
N PHE A 49 32.43 26.41 -3.20
CA PHE A 49 33.05 25.47 -4.13
C PHE A 49 33.47 26.18 -5.42
N PRO A 50 34.77 26.19 -5.77
CA PRO A 50 35.17 26.58 -7.11
C PRO A 50 34.51 25.63 -8.11
N SER A 51 34.11 26.20 -9.25
CA SER A 51 33.49 25.50 -10.36
C SER A 51 34.29 24.25 -10.73
N SER A 52 33.54 23.20 -11.09
CA SER A 52 34.07 21.97 -11.68
C SER A 52 35.10 22.28 -12.77
N PRO A 53 36.13 21.43 -12.95
CA PRO A 53 37.29 21.69 -13.82
C PRO A 53 36.93 21.95 -15.30
N LYS A 54 35.68 21.71 -15.69
CA LYS A 54 35.12 22.04 -16.99
C LYS A 54 35.18 23.54 -17.32
N TYR A 55 35.11 24.43 -16.33
CA TYR A 55 34.98 25.89 -16.52
C TYR A 55 36.24 26.69 -16.13
N GLN A 56 37.40 26.05 -16.06
CA GLN A 56 38.67 26.72 -15.77
C GLN A 56 39.38 27.12 -17.08
N PRO A 57 40.13 28.24 -17.11
CA PRO A 57 40.92 28.64 -18.29
C PRO A 57 41.90 27.53 -18.70
N GLU A 58 42.08 27.34 -20.02
CA GLU A 58 42.84 26.21 -20.60
C GLU A 58 44.28 26.09 -20.08
N GLU A 59 44.89 27.22 -19.70
CA GLU A 59 46.23 27.26 -19.10
C GLU A 59 46.28 26.58 -17.71
N MET A 60 45.24 26.75 -16.89
CA MET A 60 45.15 26.07 -15.59
C MET A 60 44.84 24.58 -15.74
N LYS A 61 44.11 24.18 -16.78
CA LYS A 61 43.84 22.76 -17.06
C LYS A 61 45.13 21.99 -17.35
N LYS A 62 46.09 22.57 -18.08
CA LYS A 62 47.37 21.92 -18.39
C LYS A 62 48.17 21.58 -17.13
N GLY A 63 48.29 22.52 -16.20
CA GLY A 63 48.96 22.27 -14.91
C GLY A 63 48.24 21.30 -13.98
N LEU A 64 46.95 21.01 -14.22
CA LEU A 64 46.19 19.98 -13.52
C LEU A 64 46.27 18.59 -14.20
N LEU A 65 46.49 18.54 -15.52
CA LEU A 65 46.63 17.29 -16.28
C LEU A 65 48.07 16.76 -16.28
N GLU A 66 49.07 17.64 -16.18
CA GLU A 66 50.48 17.28 -16.15
C GLU A 66 50.91 16.82 -14.75
N GLU A 67 51.60 15.68 -14.67
CA GLU A 67 52.09 15.13 -13.41
C GLU A 67 53.31 15.95 -12.91
N ASP A 68 53.19 16.58 -11.74
CA ASP A 68 54.29 17.26 -11.08
C ASP A 68 55.25 16.22 -10.45
N THR A 69 56.36 15.97 -11.14
CA THR A 69 57.40 15.01 -10.73
C THR A 69 58.07 15.39 -9.41
N GLN A 70 58.19 16.68 -9.11
CA GLN A 70 58.80 17.15 -7.86
C GLN A 70 57.86 16.90 -6.68
N LEU A 71 56.56 17.11 -6.88
CA LEU A 71 55.54 16.78 -5.90
C LEU A 71 55.48 15.26 -5.66
N LEU A 72 55.52 14.45 -6.73
CA LEU A 72 55.53 13.00 -6.64
C LEU A 72 56.69 12.47 -5.80
N ASP A 73 57.89 13.03 -5.97
CA ASP A 73 59.06 12.61 -5.20
C ASP A 73 58.96 13.00 -3.71
N ARG A 74 58.37 14.16 -3.39
CA ARG A 74 58.07 14.53 -2.00
C ARG A 74 57.03 13.62 -1.37
N LEU A 75 56.00 13.22 -2.12
CA LEU A 75 54.95 12.33 -1.61
C LEU A 75 55.48 10.91 -1.36
N LYS A 76 56.43 10.42 -2.16
CA LYS A 76 57.12 9.15 -1.90
C LYS A 76 57.93 9.17 -0.61
N GLN A 77 58.48 10.33 -0.23
CA GLN A 77 59.28 10.49 1.01
C GLN A 77 58.40 10.49 2.27
N VAL A 78 57.13 10.89 2.15
CA VAL A 78 56.19 10.92 3.27
C VAL A 78 55.51 9.57 3.41
N TYR A 79 56.18 8.62 4.07
CA TYR A 79 55.58 7.37 4.52
C TYR A 79 55.18 7.49 5.99
N VAL A 80 53.88 7.59 6.27
CA VAL A 80 53.35 7.61 7.64
C VAL A 80 52.90 6.22 8.01
N THR A 81 53.62 5.57 8.91
CA THR A 81 53.14 4.36 9.59
C THR A 81 52.32 4.78 10.81
N SER A 82 50.99 4.74 10.69
CA SER A 82 50.14 4.81 11.89
C SER A 82 50.23 3.47 12.60
N ASN A 83 51.19 3.34 13.52
CA ASN A 83 51.06 2.37 14.60
C ASN A 83 50.01 2.94 15.54
N ASP A 84 48.74 2.66 15.24
CA ASP A 84 47.66 2.86 16.18
C ASP A 84 47.64 1.59 17.05
N PRO A 85 48.20 1.61 18.27
CA PRO A 85 48.06 0.48 19.16
C PRO A 85 46.57 0.40 19.48
N MET A 86 45.84 -0.45 18.75
CA MET A 86 44.45 -0.78 19.05
C MET A 86 44.38 -1.02 20.55
N PRO A 87 43.72 -0.16 21.34
CA PRO A 87 43.70 -0.35 22.76
C PRO A 87 43.00 -1.67 22.98
N LYS A 88 43.75 -2.71 23.39
CA LYS A 88 43.22 -3.96 23.95
C LYS A 88 42.57 -3.71 25.31
N LYS A 89 42.01 -2.51 25.54
CA LYS A 89 41.08 -2.29 26.63
C LYS A 89 39.79 -2.91 26.16
N GLU A 90 39.63 -4.18 26.51
CA GLU A 90 38.33 -4.73 26.82
C GLU A 90 37.64 -3.69 27.70
N ILE A 91 36.67 -2.97 27.13
CA ILE A 91 35.88 -2.01 27.88
C ILE A 91 35.23 -2.85 28.97
N PRO A 92 35.51 -2.60 30.26
CA PRO A 92 34.98 -3.45 31.32
C PRO A 92 33.46 -3.42 31.21
N GLU A 93 32.86 -4.59 30.97
CA GLU A 93 31.41 -4.72 30.92
C GLU A 93 30.86 -4.23 32.26
N ASN A 94 30.07 -3.16 32.22
CA ASN A 94 29.48 -2.62 33.43
C ASN A 94 28.33 -3.56 33.86
N PRO A 95 28.45 -4.30 34.98
CA PRO A 95 27.41 -5.25 35.39
C PRO A 95 26.09 -4.55 35.72
N ASN A 96 26.12 -3.26 36.04
CA ASN A 96 24.92 -2.45 36.29
C ASN A 96 24.24 -1.95 35.00
N ARG A 97 24.90 -2.10 33.84
CA ARG A 97 24.37 -1.69 32.52
C ARG A 97 24.92 -2.59 31.41
N PRO A 98 24.47 -3.86 31.34
CA PRO A 98 24.86 -4.77 30.26
C PRO A 98 24.34 -4.24 28.92
N LEU A 99 25.10 -4.51 27.86
CA LEU A 99 24.64 -4.26 26.49
C LEU A 99 23.45 -5.17 26.16
N PRO A 100 22.48 -4.72 25.34
CA PRO A 100 21.39 -5.57 24.90
C PRO A 100 21.95 -6.75 24.09
N LEU A 101 21.82 -7.96 24.65
CA LEU A 101 22.25 -9.21 24.01
C LEU A 101 21.28 -9.65 22.90
N ASN A 102 19.99 -9.38 23.08
CA ASN A 102 18.98 -9.67 22.07
C ASN A 102 18.92 -8.54 21.03
N ARG A 103 19.07 -8.91 19.75
CA ARG A 103 19.00 -8.01 18.58
C ARG A 103 17.82 -8.34 17.66
N GLU A 104 16.90 -9.19 18.12
CA GLU A 104 15.68 -9.53 17.38
C GLU A 104 14.83 -8.27 17.16
N SER A 105 14.28 -8.16 15.95
CA SER A 105 13.28 -7.13 15.65
C SER A 105 12.03 -7.38 16.50
N PRO A 106 11.44 -6.35 17.11
CA PRO A 106 10.16 -6.48 17.79
C PRO A 106 9.12 -7.09 16.84
N THR A 107 8.26 -7.98 17.35
CA THR A 107 7.17 -8.56 16.57
C THR A 107 6.24 -7.46 16.10
N GLU A 108 6.05 -7.36 14.79
CA GLU A 108 5.13 -6.37 14.24
C GLU A 108 3.69 -6.68 14.65
N PRO A 109 2.91 -5.67 15.09
CA PRO A 109 1.53 -5.86 15.46
C PRO A 109 0.66 -6.16 14.23
N GLU A 110 -0.27 -7.11 14.37
CA GLU A 110 -1.19 -7.57 13.30
C GLU A 110 -1.99 -6.43 12.65
N TYR A 111 -2.46 -5.47 13.46
CA TYR A 111 -3.28 -4.34 13.01
C TYR A 111 -2.54 -3.00 13.03
N GLY A 112 -1.20 -3.01 13.06
CA GLY A 112 -0.39 -1.79 13.14
C GLY A 112 -0.35 -1.15 14.54
N PHE A 113 -1.05 -1.72 15.52
CA PHE A 113 -0.97 -1.33 16.93
C PHE A 113 -1.03 -2.55 17.85
N TYR A 114 -0.40 -2.45 19.02
CA TYR A 114 -0.46 -3.50 20.03
C TYR A 114 -1.79 -3.45 20.79
N GLU A 115 -2.51 -4.57 20.79
CA GLU A 115 -3.72 -4.68 21.58
C GLU A 115 -3.43 -4.75 23.09
N PRO A 116 -4.32 -4.21 23.93
CA PRO A 116 -4.18 -4.30 25.37
C PRO A 116 -4.35 -5.76 25.84
N LYS A 117 -3.44 -6.21 26.71
CA LYS A 117 -3.51 -7.57 27.29
C LYS A 117 -4.75 -7.82 28.15
N ARG A 118 -5.34 -6.76 28.70
CA ARG A 118 -6.54 -6.84 29.55
C ARG A 118 -7.60 -5.91 28.99
N VAL A 119 -8.74 -6.47 28.64
CA VAL A 119 -9.88 -5.75 28.09
C VAL A 119 -10.92 -5.57 29.21
N PRO A 120 -11.35 -4.34 29.52
CA PRO A 120 -12.40 -4.12 30.51
C PRO A 120 -13.77 -4.56 29.98
N TYR A 121 -14.69 -4.83 30.90
CA TYR A 121 -16.08 -5.20 30.58
C TYR A 121 -16.76 -4.14 29.72
N GLY A 122 -17.58 -4.56 28.76
CA GLY A 122 -18.27 -3.66 27.84
C GLY A 122 -17.39 -2.99 26.77
N LYS A 123 -16.11 -3.36 26.68
CA LYS A 123 -15.20 -2.92 25.61
C LYS A 123 -14.69 -4.14 24.82
N ALA A 124 -14.38 -3.92 23.55
CA ALA A 124 -13.82 -4.93 22.66
C ALA A 124 -12.52 -4.39 22.05
N THR A 125 -11.58 -5.29 21.76
CA THR A 125 -10.44 -4.97 20.89
C THR A 125 -10.84 -5.09 19.43
N LEU A 126 -10.01 -4.57 18.54
CA LEU A 126 -10.26 -4.64 17.10
C LEU A 126 -10.28 -6.09 16.62
N LYS A 127 -9.33 -6.91 17.07
CA LYS A 127 -9.29 -8.35 16.80
C LYS A 127 -10.62 -9.02 17.16
N THR A 128 -11.07 -8.77 18.39
CA THR A 128 -12.34 -9.31 18.89
C THR A 128 -13.53 -8.86 18.04
N ALA A 129 -13.55 -7.58 17.63
CA ALA A 129 -14.63 -7.05 16.78
C ALA A 129 -14.65 -7.73 15.40
N ILE A 130 -13.49 -7.88 14.76
CA ILE A 130 -13.35 -8.55 13.47
C ILE A 130 -13.78 -10.02 13.58
N ASP A 131 -13.36 -10.71 14.63
CA ASP A 131 -13.74 -12.10 14.88
C ASP A 131 -15.26 -12.28 15.05
N MET A 132 -15.92 -11.39 15.82
CA MET A 132 -17.37 -11.42 15.98
C MET A 132 -18.11 -11.21 14.66
N ILE A 133 -17.66 -10.23 13.87
CA ILE A 133 -18.23 -9.93 12.56
C ILE A 133 -18.06 -11.14 11.63
N SER A 134 -16.87 -11.75 11.59
CA SER A 134 -16.58 -12.91 10.75
C SER A 134 -17.42 -14.13 11.13
N LYS A 135 -17.52 -14.45 12.43
CA LYS A 135 -18.36 -15.56 12.93
C LYS A 135 -19.84 -15.35 12.60
N HIS A 136 -20.37 -14.15 12.85
CA HIS A 136 -21.77 -13.83 12.53
C HIS A 136 -22.05 -13.92 11.03
N GLN A 137 -21.06 -13.57 10.21
CA GLN A 137 -21.16 -13.71 8.76
C GLN A 137 -21.08 -15.16 8.29
N GLN A 138 -20.36 -16.05 8.97
CA GLN A 138 -20.35 -17.46 8.57
C GLN A 138 -21.72 -18.09 8.83
N ASP A 139 -22.22 -17.97 10.06
CA ASP A 139 -23.50 -18.57 10.48
C ASP A 139 -24.31 -17.60 11.37
N PRO A 140 -25.19 -16.77 10.79
CA PRO A 140 -25.97 -15.79 11.54
C PRO A 140 -26.91 -16.42 12.57
N GLU A 141 -27.45 -17.60 12.26
CA GLU A 141 -28.36 -18.35 13.14
C GLU A 141 -27.64 -18.86 14.39
N MET A 142 -26.44 -19.42 14.21
CA MET A 142 -25.64 -19.99 15.30
C MET A 142 -24.93 -18.90 16.12
N TRP A 143 -24.52 -17.81 15.48
CA TRP A 143 -23.78 -16.70 16.09
C TRP A 143 -24.64 -15.45 16.23
N THR A 144 -25.75 -15.57 16.95
CA THR A 144 -26.63 -14.41 17.22
C THR A 144 -25.92 -13.34 18.06
N ALA A 145 -26.34 -12.07 17.91
CA ALA A 145 -25.82 -10.94 18.70
C ALA A 145 -25.83 -11.19 20.22
N LYS A 146 -26.89 -11.82 20.74
CA LYS A 146 -26.99 -12.20 22.17
C LYS A 146 -25.87 -13.15 22.61
N LYS A 147 -25.54 -14.14 21.78
CA LYS A 147 -24.51 -15.14 22.07
C LYS A 147 -23.12 -14.49 22.07
N LEU A 148 -22.83 -13.67 21.06
CA LEU A 148 -21.55 -12.96 20.92
C LEU A 148 -21.36 -11.93 22.04
N ALA A 149 -22.42 -11.22 22.44
CA ALA A 149 -22.40 -10.29 23.56
C ALA A 149 -22.07 -11.00 24.89
N MET A 150 -22.62 -12.19 25.12
CA MET A 150 -22.30 -12.99 26.30
C MET A 150 -20.86 -13.51 26.29
N GLU A 151 -20.38 -14.02 25.15
CA GLU A 151 -19.01 -14.54 24.98
C GLU A 151 -17.96 -13.46 25.24
N HIS A 152 -18.18 -12.26 24.70
CA HIS A 152 -17.23 -11.15 24.77
C HIS A 152 -17.55 -10.13 25.88
N LYS A 153 -18.54 -10.40 26.73
CA LYS A 153 -18.96 -9.53 27.85
C LYS A 153 -19.28 -8.10 27.41
N LEU A 154 -19.99 -7.99 26.29
CA LEU A 154 -20.44 -6.74 25.69
C LEU A 154 -21.93 -6.51 25.95
N ASP A 155 -22.36 -5.27 25.76
CA ASP A 155 -23.78 -4.96 25.74
C ASP A 155 -24.42 -5.45 24.44
N VAL A 156 -25.59 -6.10 24.57
CA VAL A 156 -26.30 -6.69 23.43
C VAL A 156 -26.68 -5.63 22.40
N GLY A 157 -27.15 -4.46 22.85
CA GLY A 157 -27.55 -3.38 21.96
C GLY A 157 -26.38 -2.78 21.18
N ILE A 158 -25.19 -2.75 21.78
CA ILE A 158 -23.96 -2.34 21.08
C ILE A 158 -23.55 -3.41 20.07
N THR A 159 -23.56 -4.70 20.46
CA THR A 159 -23.20 -5.81 19.57
C THR A 159 -24.12 -5.87 18.34
N GLU A 160 -25.43 -5.68 18.52
CA GLU A 160 -26.38 -5.62 17.40
C GLU A 160 -26.05 -4.49 16.42
N LYS A 161 -25.73 -3.29 16.93
CA LYS A 161 -25.32 -2.16 16.08
C LYS A 161 -24.02 -2.43 15.34
N ILE A 162 -23.06 -3.08 16.00
CA ILE A 162 -21.79 -3.47 15.35
C ILE A 162 -22.08 -4.43 14.19
N LEU A 163 -22.87 -5.47 14.42
CA LEU A 163 -23.19 -6.45 13.38
C LEU A 163 -24.00 -5.84 12.22
N LEU A 164 -24.90 -4.90 12.52
CA LEU A 164 -25.71 -4.22 11.52
C LEU A 164 -24.89 -3.27 10.63
N HIS A 165 -24.01 -2.46 11.23
CA HIS A 165 -23.30 -1.41 10.51
C HIS A 165 -21.96 -1.84 9.90
N PHE A 166 -21.35 -2.90 10.42
CA PHE A 166 -20.05 -3.41 9.95
C PHE A 166 -20.19 -4.71 9.14
N ARG A 167 -21.36 -4.97 8.54
CA ARG A 167 -21.54 -6.07 7.57
C ARG A 167 -20.66 -5.80 6.34
N THR A 168 -19.93 -6.82 5.90
CA THR A 168 -19.19 -6.76 4.63
C THR A 168 -20.18 -6.77 3.47
N PHE A 169 -19.82 -6.11 2.37
CA PHE A 169 -20.67 -5.81 1.21
C PHE A 169 -21.72 -6.88 0.87
N VAL A 170 -23.01 -6.52 0.88
CA VAL A 170 -24.11 -7.36 0.40
C VAL A 170 -24.09 -7.38 -1.12
N LEU A 171 -23.85 -8.55 -1.70
CA LEU A 171 -23.85 -8.75 -3.14
C LEU A 171 -25.27 -9.07 -3.58
N TYR A 172 -25.92 -8.09 -4.22
CA TYR A 172 -27.21 -8.31 -4.83
C TYR A 172 -27.02 -8.94 -6.20
N VAL A 173 -27.59 -10.13 -6.39
CA VAL A 173 -27.51 -10.90 -7.63
C VAL A 173 -28.85 -10.73 -8.36
N PRO A 174 -28.88 -10.07 -9.53
CA PRO A 174 -30.06 -10.05 -10.38
C PRO A 174 -30.52 -11.46 -10.75
N THR A 175 -31.82 -11.68 -10.90
CA THR A 175 -32.38 -12.95 -11.38
C THR A 175 -32.07 -13.20 -12.86
N ASP A 176 -31.93 -12.11 -13.62
CA ASP A 176 -31.75 -12.14 -15.06
C ASP A 176 -30.27 -11.96 -15.40
N LEU A 177 -29.49 -13.02 -15.18
CA LEU A 177 -28.06 -13.03 -15.47
C LEU A 177 -27.75 -13.88 -16.69
N ASP A 178 -26.90 -13.34 -17.57
CA ASP A 178 -26.34 -14.09 -18.68
C ASP A 178 -25.42 -15.22 -18.18
N THR A 179 -25.21 -16.26 -18.99
CA THR A 179 -24.36 -17.42 -18.63
C THR A 179 -22.93 -17.05 -18.19
N ASN A 180 -22.35 -15.98 -18.75
CA ASN A 180 -21.03 -15.48 -18.33
C ASN A 180 -21.10 -14.73 -16.99
N GLN A 181 -22.20 -14.05 -16.71
CA GLN A 181 -22.40 -13.34 -15.44
C GLN A 181 -22.71 -14.33 -14.31
N GLN A 182 -23.45 -15.41 -14.59
CA GLN A 182 -23.67 -16.51 -13.65
C GLN A 182 -22.36 -17.15 -13.20
N LYS A 183 -21.45 -17.46 -14.13
CA LYS A 183 -20.10 -17.97 -13.81
C LYS A 183 -19.30 -17.02 -12.92
N LEU A 184 -19.40 -15.71 -13.15
CA LEU A 184 -18.73 -14.71 -12.31
C LEU A 184 -19.31 -14.70 -10.89
N VAL A 185 -20.64 -14.78 -10.75
CA VAL A 185 -21.31 -14.86 -9.45
C VAL A 185 -20.93 -16.15 -8.70
N ASP A 186 -20.83 -17.28 -9.39
CA ASP A 186 -20.41 -18.55 -8.79
C ASP A 186 -18.94 -18.53 -8.34
N ASN A 187 -18.07 -17.85 -9.08
CA ASN A 187 -16.68 -17.63 -8.64
C ASN A 187 -16.62 -16.69 -7.42
N LEU A 188 -17.48 -15.67 -7.36
CA LEU A 188 -17.58 -14.77 -6.22
C LEU A 188 -18.16 -15.46 -4.99
N ARG A 189 -19.11 -16.39 -5.16
CA ARG A 189 -19.68 -17.25 -4.10
C ARG A 189 -18.63 -18.11 -3.41
N ASN A 190 -17.68 -18.62 -4.19
CA ASN A 190 -16.62 -19.50 -3.70
C ASN A 190 -15.37 -18.73 -3.20
N SER A 191 -15.41 -17.40 -3.23
CA SER A 191 -14.32 -16.57 -2.73
C SER A 191 -14.34 -16.50 -1.20
N PRO A 192 -13.19 -16.58 -0.52
CA PRO A 192 -13.10 -16.37 0.93
C PRO A 192 -13.53 -14.97 1.38
N LEU A 193 -13.73 -14.04 0.43
CA LEU A 193 -14.19 -12.68 0.68
C LEU A 193 -15.71 -12.53 0.72
N THR A 194 -16.46 -13.55 0.29
CA THR A 194 -17.93 -13.52 0.23
C THR A 194 -18.51 -14.51 1.22
N ALA A 195 -19.26 -14.03 2.20
CA ALA A 195 -19.96 -14.91 3.13
C ALA A 195 -21.23 -15.50 2.48
N PRO A 196 -21.62 -16.74 2.84
CA PRO A 196 -22.70 -17.47 2.14
C PRO A 196 -24.08 -16.81 2.26
N HIS A 197 -24.33 -16.05 3.33
CA HIS A 197 -25.60 -15.34 3.61
C HIS A 197 -25.66 -13.92 3.02
N THR A 198 -24.62 -13.48 2.30
CA THR A 198 -24.48 -12.11 1.80
C THR A 198 -25.12 -11.91 0.41
N LEU A 199 -25.69 -12.97 -0.15
CA LEU A 199 -26.30 -12.97 -1.48
C LEU A 199 -27.81 -12.91 -1.35
N GLU A 200 -28.34 -11.69 -1.42
CA GLU A 200 -29.77 -11.46 -1.48
C GLU A 200 -30.16 -11.33 -2.95
N LEU A 201 -31.14 -12.13 -3.38
CA LEU A 201 -31.77 -11.95 -4.69
C LEU A 201 -32.49 -10.60 -4.68
N LEU A 202 -32.30 -9.79 -5.72
CA LEU A 202 -33.11 -8.58 -5.86
C LEU A 202 -34.59 -8.98 -5.82
N PRO A 203 -35.43 -8.31 -5.00
CA PRO A 203 -36.86 -8.51 -5.09
C PRO A 203 -37.26 -8.15 -6.51
N GLY A 204 -37.80 -9.13 -7.24
CA GLY A 204 -38.22 -8.95 -8.62
C GLY A 204 -39.23 -7.79 -8.74
N PRO A 205 -39.38 -7.21 -9.94
CA PRO A 205 -40.46 -6.25 -10.19
C PRO A 205 -41.78 -6.90 -9.74
N LYS A 206 -42.51 -6.21 -8.87
CA LYS A 206 -43.86 -6.63 -8.49
C LYS A 206 -44.71 -6.48 -9.74
N ASP A 207 -45.09 -7.59 -10.35
CA ASP A 207 -46.10 -7.60 -11.39
C ASP A 207 -47.43 -7.18 -10.75
N ASP A 208 -47.76 -5.90 -10.85
CA ASP A 208 -49.06 -5.33 -10.47
C ASP A 208 -50.13 -5.78 -11.49
N ASP A 209 -50.37 -7.09 -11.61
CA ASP A 209 -51.29 -7.65 -12.61
C ASP A 209 -52.23 -8.72 -12.02
N ASP A 210 -52.82 -8.44 -10.85
CA ASP A 210 -54.00 -9.18 -10.38
C ASP A 210 -55.29 -8.39 -10.59
N SER A 211 -55.79 -8.61 -11.81
CA SER A 211 -57.17 -8.59 -12.29
C SER A 211 -58.32 -8.22 -11.33
N LYS A 212 -59.09 -7.24 -11.80
CA LYS A 212 -60.52 -7.04 -11.51
C LYS A 212 -61.29 -8.37 -11.63
N THR A 213 -61.68 -8.97 -10.50
CA THR A 213 -62.83 -9.88 -10.49
C THR A 213 -64.12 -9.06 -10.39
N VAL A 214 -64.81 -9.01 -11.52
CA VAL A 214 -66.18 -8.50 -11.68
C VAL A 214 -67.11 -9.39 -10.85
N MET A 215 -67.58 -8.89 -9.70
CA MET A 215 -68.72 -9.49 -9.00
C MET A 215 -70.01 -9.01 -9.67
N GLY A 216 -70.42 -9.75 -10.70
CA GLY A 216 -71.77 -9.73 -11.23
C GLY A 216 -72.77 -10.26 -10.20
N GLY A 217 -73.89 -9.57 -10.05
CA GLY A 217 -74.87 -9.79 -9.00
C GLY A 217 -75.67 -11.09 -9.08
N LYS A 218 -76.41 -11.34 -8.01
CA LYS A 218 -77.66 -12.10 -8.01
C LYS A 218 -78.65 -11.46 -7.04
N SER A 219 -79.84 -11.24 -7.58
CA SER A 219 -81.05 -10.74 -6.98
C SER A 219 -81.70 -11.71 -5.97
N LEU A 220 -82.67 -11.14 -5.23
CA LEU A 220 -83.67 -11.70 -4.31
C LEU A 220 -83.30 -11.68 -2.82
#